data_AF-A0A1A8ID62-F1
#
_entry.id   AF-A0A1A8ID62-F1
#
_cell.length_a   1.000
_cell.length_b   1.000
_cell.length_c   1.000
_cell.angle_alpha   90.00
_cell.angle_beta   90.00
_cell.angle_gamma   90.00
#
_symmetry.space_group_name_H-M   'P 1'
#
loop_
_entity.id
_entity.type
_entity.pdbx_description
1 polymer ?
#
loop_
_entity_poly.entity_id
_entity_poly.type
_entity_poly.pdbx_seq_one_letter_code
_entity_poly.pdbx_strand_id
1 'polypeptide(L)'
;AALPVDSLVFLQHRAESITLRDRGVLVSSQAGYLCFWSVTGVKHGCFYAPEQPGERVLIMSSDQIKNSILVSGDTKGCLQIWDISSYAVDIQSQSACEQPPLLQRWSAHSRPLVCVEVLHVADREFLLTASADGSAGLWTRDGDHVGCFGQLETWSITGPATYHRRRHDKLIEDPAEMDSSSSDFRNLKTHHQQPMGVNSFICLQPPRPHPSSAEDMSLCLNHEDLNGSKRKLTESKK
;
A
#
# COMPACT_ATOMS: atom_id res chain seq x y z
N ALA A 1 13.43 -20.92 -14.33
CA ALA A 1 12.08 -20.39 -14.59
C ALA A 1 12.13 -18.88 -14.50
N ALA A 2 11.33 -18.16 -15.31
CA ALA A 2 11.21 -16.71 -15.17
C ALA A 2 10.55 -16.36 -13.82
N LEU A 3 10.96 -15.27 -13.19
CA LEU A 3 10.35 -14.79 -11.95
C LEU A 3 8.98 -14.14 -12.28
N PRO A 4 7.99 -14.21 -11.37
CA PRO A 4 6.69 -13.58 -11.60
C PRO A 4 6.81 -12.06 -11.67
N VAL A 5 5.89 -11.44 -12.40
CA VAL A 5 5.60 -10.01 -12.27
C VAL A 5 4.54 -9.88 -11.18
N ASP A 6 4.91 -9.26 -10.06
CA ASP A 6 4.09 -9.26 -8.84
C ASP A 6 2.99 -8.17 -8.90
N SER A 7 3.29 -7.01 -9.50
CA SER A 7 2.37 -5.87 -9.60
C SER A 7 2.62 -5.08 -10.88
N LEU A 8 1.56 -4.44 -11.39
CA LEU A 8 1.60 -3.50 -12.50
C LEU A 8 0.90 -2.20 -12.10
N VAL A 9 1.45 -1.06 -12.53
CA VAL A 9 0.79 0.25 -12.45
C VAL A 9 0.88 0.92 -13.81
N PHE A 10 -0.26 1.34 -14.34
CA PHE A 10 -0.32 2.16 -15.54
C PHE A 10 -0.42 3.63 -15.12
N LEU A 11 0.55 4.43 -15.55
CA LEU A 11 0.63 5.86 -15.27
C LEU A 11 -0.26 6.59 -16.29
N GLN A 12 -1.56 6.54 -16.03
CA GLN A 12 -2.62 7.04 -16.91
C GLN A 12 -2.40 8.50 -17.35
N HIS A 13 -2.07 9.39 -16.41
CA HIS A 13 -1.82 10.81 -16.71
C HIS A 13 -0.61 11.00 -17.64
N ARG A 14 0.44 10.17 -17.52
CA ARG A 14 1.56 10.19 -18.48
C ARG A 14 1.13 9.72 -19.86
N ALA A 15 0.32 8.68 -19.94
CA ALA A 15 -0.17 8.14 -21.21
C ALA A 15 -1.08 9.13 -21.96
N GLU A 16 -1.82 9.96 -21.23
CA GLU A 16 -2.68 11.01 -21.80
C GLU A 16 -1.90 12.27 -22.22
N SER A 17 -0.76 12.54 -21.56
CA SER A 17 0.08 13.68 -21.90
C SER A 17 0.85 13.47 -23.21
N ILE A 18 0.70 14.42 -24.14
CA ILE A 18 1.35 14.36 -25.46
C ILE A 18 2.89 14.32 -25.38
N THR A 19 3.48 14.89 -24.33
CA THR A 19 4.94 14.90 -24.15
C THR A 19 5.46 13.64 -23.46
N LEU A 20 4.61 12.93 -22.72
CA LEU A 20 5.00 11.82 -21.86
C LEU A 20 4.53 10.44 -22.35
N ARG A 21 3.55 10.38 -23.27
CA ARG A 21 2.90 9.12 -23.69
C ARG A 21 3.83 8.07 -24.30
N ASP A 22 4.96 8.50 -24.86
CA ASP A 22 5.97 7.62 -25.45
C ASP A 22 7.10 7.27 -24.47
N ARG A 23 6.98 7.66 -23.18
CA ARG A 23 7.99 7.48 -22.13
C ARG A 23 7.61 6.33 -21.19
N GLY A 24 8.25 6.22 -20.03
CA GLY A 24 7.86 5.23 -19.01
C GLY A 24 6.44 5.48 -18.50
N VAL A 25 5.47 4.73 -19.03
CA VAL A 25 4.03 4.79 -18.70
C VAL A 25 3.53 3.53 -18.00
N LEU A 26 4.18 2.38 -18.20
CA LEU A 26 3.86 1.15 -17.48
C LEU A 26 4.98 0.85 -16.48
N VAL A 27 4.62 0.60 -15.23
CA VAL A 27 5.56 0.17 -14.19
C VAL A 27 5.28 -1.28 -13.84
N SER A 28 6.30 -2.12 -13.84
CA SER A 28 6.22 -3.53 -13.44
C SER A 28 7.13 -3.81 -12.26
N SER A 29 6.64 -4.56 -11.28
CA SER A 29 7.47 -5.14 -10.23
C SER A 29 7.86 -6.58 -10.57
N GLN A 30 9.15 -6.91 -10.48
CA GLN A 30 9.65 -8.28 -10.54
C GLN A 30 10.80 -8.46 -9.55
N ALA A 31 10.63 -9.34 -8.56
CA ALA A 31 11.69 -9.71 -7.60
C ALA A 31 12.32 -8.51 -6.85
N GLY A 32 11.54 -7.46 -6.61
CA GLY A 32 11.99 -6.22 -5.96
C GLY A 32 12.42 -5.11 -6.92
N TYR A 33 12.60 -5.42 -8.21
CA TYR A 33 12.89 -4.42 -9.23
C TYR A 33 11.63 -3.78 -9.78
N LEU A 34 11.63 -2.45 -9.86
CA LEU A 34 10.59 -1.66 -10.49
C LEU A 34 11.11 -1.16 -11.83
N CYS A 35 10.57 -1.69 -12.93
CA CYS A 35 10.96 -1.30 -14.27
C CYS A 35 9.86 -0.48 -14.94
N PHE A 36 10.26 0.58 -15.66
CA PHE A 36 9.40 1.52 -16.35
C PHE A 36 9.51 1.28 -17.86
N TRP A 37 8.36 1.16 -18.52
CA TRP A 37 8.25 0.78 -19.91
C TRP A 37 7.38 1.78 -20.68
N SER A 38 7.74 2.03 -21.93
CA SER A 38 6.83 2.67 -22.89
C SER A 38 5.76 1.69 -23.36
N VAL A 39 4.71 2.23 -23.99
CA VAL A 39 3.70 1.42 -24.69
C VAL A 39 4.29 0.57 -25.82
N THR A 40 5.46 0.94 -26.34
CA THR A 40 6.17 0.19 -27.38
C THR A 40 7.08 -0.91 -26.81
N GLY A 41 7.15 -1.05 -25.49
CA GLY A 41 7.97 -2.06 -24.81
C GLY A 41 9.43 -1.64 -24.57
N VAL A 42 9.79 -0.39 -24.84
CA VAL A 42 11.12 0.14 -24.54
C VAL A 42 11.22 0.39 -23.03
N LYS A 43 12.30 -0.12 -22.40
CA LYS A 43 12.57 0.11 -20.98
C LYS A 43 13.24 1.48 -20.80
N HIS A 44 12.59 2.38 -20.07
CA HIS A 44 13.09 3.73 -19.79
C HIS A 44 13.89 3.84 -18.49
N GLY A 45 13.68 2.90 -17.56
CA GLY A 45 14.37 2.87 -16.28
C GLY A 45 14.07 1.59 -15.53
N CYS A 46 14.97 1.19 -14.64
CA CYS A 46 14.68 0.13 -13.68
C CYS A 46 15.58 0.26 -12.45
N PHE A 47 15.04 0.02 -11.27
CA PHE A 47 15.80 0.09 -10.02
C PHE A 47 15.28 -0.93 -8.99
N TYR A 48 16.11 -1.31 -8.03
CA TYR A 48 15.71 -2.16 -6.91
C TYR A 48 15.12 -1.28 -5.80
N ALA A 49 13.86 -1.53 -5.42
CA ALA A 49 13.14 -0.68 -4.48
C ALA A 49 13.37 -1.03 -2.99
N PRO A 50 13.32 -2.32 -2.58
CA PRO A 50 13.45 -2.68 -1.17
C PRO A 50 14.79 -2.26 -0.57
N GLU A 51 14.80 -2.04 0.74
CA GLU A 51 16.04 -1.73 1.46
C GLU A 51 16.94 -2.96 1.59
N GLN A 52 16.34 -4.12 1.86
CA GLN A 52 17.07 -5.36 2.08
C GLN A 52 17.11 -6.22 0.80
N PRO A 53 18.25 -6.83 0.46
CA PRO A 53 18.35 -7.76 -0.65
C PRO A 53 17.43 -8.97 -0.48
N GLY A 54 16.78 -9.39 -1.57
CA GLY A 54 15.94 -10.60 -1.62
C GLY A 54 14.45 -10.37 -1.31
N GLU A 55 14.09 -9.16 -0.86
CA GLU A 55 12.69 -8.76 -0.69
C GLU A 55 12.03 -8.45 -2.04
N ARG A 56 10.70 -8.60 -2.10
CA ARG A 56 9.92 -8.38 -3.33
C ARG A 56 8.93 -7.26 -3.11
N VAL A 57 8.76 -6.41 -4.13
CA VAL A 57 7.64 -5.46 -4.16
C VAL A 57 6.42 -6.20 -4.67
N LEU A 58 5.41 -6.34 -3.81
CA LEU A 58 4.21 -7.11 -4.13
C LEU A 58 3.09 -6.24 -4.67
N ILE A 59 3.07 -4.96 -4.28
CA ILE A 59 2.06 -4.01 -4.71
C ILE A 59 2.67 -2.64 -5.02
N MET A 60 2.00 -1.92 -5.91
CA MET A 60 2.33 -0.55 -6.25
C MET A 60 1.07 0.27 -6.51
N SER A 61 1.15 1.59 -6.30
CA SER A 61 0.12 2.56 -6.70
C SER A 61 0.76 3.91 -7.02
N SER A 62 0.02 4.81 -7.66
CA SER A 62 0.46 6.17 -7.99
C SER A 62 -0.68 7.17 -7.75
N ASP A 63 -0.33 8.45 -7.58
CA ASP A 63 -1.28 9.57 -7.55
C ASP A 63 -1.88 9.79 -8.94
N GLN A 64 -3.07 9.22 -9.18
CA GLN A 64 -3.67 9.12 -10.52
C GLN A 64 -3.79 10.48 -11.26
N ILE A 65 -3.96 11.58 -10.53
CA ILE A 65 -4.14 12.91 -11.11
C ILE A 65 -2.86 13.44 -11.78
N LYS A 66 -1.67 13.10 -11.28
CA LYS A 66 -0.40 13.69 -11.74
C LYS A 66 0.65 12.66 -12.16
N ASN A 67 0.60 11.46 -11.59
CA ASN A 67 1.67 10.46 -11.64
C ASN A 67 3.04 11.05 -11.29
N SER A 68 3.06 11.82 -10.20
CA SER A 68 4.26 12.44 -9.63
C SER A 68 4.93 11.54 -8.61
N ILE A 69 4.19 10.65 -7.95
CA ILE A 69 4.71 9.69 -7.00
C ILE A 69 4.40 8.25 -7.39
N LEU A 70 5.29 7.34 -7.01
CA LEU A 70 5.03 5.91 -6.99
C LEU A 70 5.11 5.44 -5.55
N VAL A 71 4.10 4.71 -5.11
CA VAL A 71 4.08 4.02 -3.83
C VAL A 71 4.33 2.54 -4.08
N SER A 72 5.28 1.96 -3.37
CA SER A 72 5.57 0.53 -3.40
C SER A 72 5.46 -0.06 -2.01
N GLY A 73 5.08 -1.33 -1.93
CA GLY A 73 5.08 -2.08 -0.69
C GLY A 73 5.56 -3.52 -0.87
N ASP A 74 6.27 -4.01 0.13
CA ASP A 74 7.07 -5.23 0.01
C ASP A 74 6.62 -6.39 0.92
N THR A 75 7.37 -7.49 0.81
CA THR A 75 7.24 -8.72 1.59
C THR A 75 7.46 -8.56 3.10
N LYS A 76 8.00 -7.42 3.56
CA LYS A 76 8.16 -7.11 4.99
C LYS A 76 7.07 -6.17 5.52
N GLY A 77 6.14 -5.74 4.68
CA GLY A 77 5.16 -4.73 5.06
C GLY A 77 5.76 -3.32 5.10
N CYS A 78 6.93 -3.11 4.48
CA CYS A 78 7.54 -1.81 4.32
C CYS A 78 6.85 -1.08 3.16
N LEU A 79 6.46 0.16 3.41
CA LEU A 79 5.89 1.07 2.43
C LEU A 79 6.93 2.13 2.07
N GLN A 80 7.05 2.42 0.77
CA GLN A 80 7.99 3.40 0.23
C GLN A 80 7.28 4.33 -0.75
N ILE A 81 7.62 5.61 -0.70
CA ILE A 81 7.13 6.64 -1.63
C ILE A 81 8.32 7.19 -2.41
N TRP A 82 8.22 7.16 -3.73
CA TRP A 82 9.24 7.61 -4.67
C TRP A 82 8.72 8.81 -5.44
N ASP A 83 9.55 9.84 -5.63
CA ASP A 83 9.29 10.90 -6.60
C ASP A 83 9.65 10.39 -8.00
N ILE A 84 8.63 10.19 -8.82
CA ILE A 84 8.84 9.76 -10.20
C ILE A 84 8.67 10.89 -11.19
N SER A 85 8.36 12.13 -10.77
CA SER A 85 7.99 13.25 -11.66
C SER A 85 8.95 13.45 -12.84
N SER A 86 10.25 13.27 -12.61
CA SER A 86 11.32 13.35 -13.61
C SER A 86 12.00 11.99 -13.91
N TYR A 87 11.46 10.89 -13.37
CA TYR A 87 11.99 9.55 -13.60
C TYR A 87 11.37 8.88 -14.83
N ALA A 88 12.21 8.19 -15.61
CA ALA A 88 11.83 7.44 -16.81
C ALA A 88 11.10 8.28 -17.88
N VAL A 89 11.31 9.60 -17.89
CA VAL A 89 10.82 10.54 -18.92
C VAL A 89 11.72 10.65 -20.12
N ASP A 90 13.02 10.36 -19.96
CA ASP A 90 13.95 10.18 -21.05
C ASP A 90 14.48 8.75 -21.08
N ILE A 91 15.09 8.37 -22.20
CA ILE A 91 15.79 7.09 -22.28
C ILE A 91 17.08 7.25 -21.48
N GLN A 92 17.07 6.75 -20.24
CA GLN A 92 18.27 6.65 -19.43
C GLN A 92 19.29 5.79 -20.21
N SER A 93 20.50 6.31 -20.44
CA SER A 93 21.60 5.48 -20.94
C SER A 93 21.84 4.34 -19.93
N GLN A 94 22.09 3.12 -20.41
CA GLN A 94 22.27 1.92 -19.56
C GLN A 94 23.32 2.09 -18.45
N SER A 95 24.18 3.10 -18.55
CA SER A 95 25.24 3.46 -17.61
C SER A 95 24.79 4.27 -16.38
N ALA A 96 23.59 4.85 -16.35
CA ALA A 96 23.06 5.59 -15.20
C ALA A 96 21.80 4.90 -14.68
N CYS A 97 21.97 3.81 -13.92
CA CYS A 97 20.88 3.18 -13.19
C CYS A 97 20.58 3.99 -11.92
N GLU A 98 20.23 5.27 -12.07
CA GLU A 98 19.85 6.10 -10.93
C GLU A 98 18.45 5.72 -10.47
N GLN A 99 18.27 5.63 -9.15
CA GLN A 99 16.98 5.42 -8.52
C GLN A 99 16.24 6.76 -8.42
N PRO A 100 14.92 6.82 -8.63
CA PRO A 100 14.15 8.03 -8.33
C PRO A 100 14.34 8.45 -6.86
N PRO A 101 14.26 9.75 -6.52
CA PRO A 101 14.34 10.19 -5.14
C PRO A 101 13.33 9.46 -4.24
N LEU A 102 13.83 8.83 -3.18
CA LEU A 102 12.97 8.27 -2.14
C LEU A 102 12.49 9.41 -1.24
N LEU A 103 11.18 9.63 -1.21
CA LEU A 103 10.57 10.66 -0.38
C LEU A 103 10.34 10.17 1.05
N GLN A 104 9.79 8.96 1.19
CA GLN A 104 9.45 8.38 2.49
C GLN A 104 9.60 6.87 2.46
N ARG A 105 9.90 6.29 3.63
CA ARG A 105 9.92 4.85 3.87
C ARG A 105 9.54 4.56 5.31
N TRP A 106 8.67 3.59 5.55
CA TRP A 106 8.39 3.06 6.90
C TRP A 106 7.85 1.64 6.87
N SER A 107 7.97 0.92 7.99
CA SER A 107 7.23 -0.32 8.21
C SER A 107 5.79 0.04 8.57
N ALA A 108 4.88 -0.10 7.60
CA ALA A 108 3.45 0.13 7.80
C ALA A 108 2.79 -1.07 8.48
N HIS A 109 3.28 -2.28 8.16
CA HIS A 109 2.70 -3.53 8.60
C HIS A 109 3.79 -4.52 9.03
N SER A 110 3.39 -5.54 9.79
CA SER A 110 4.30 -6.59 10.30
C SER A 110 4.49 -7.77 9.35
N ARG A 111 3.69 -7.81 8.28
CA ARG A 111 3.60 -8.87 7.28
C ARG A 111 3.47 -8.26 5.89
N PRO A 112 3.61 -9.07 4.81
CA PRO A 112 3.55 -8.56 3.45
C PRO A 112 2.36 -7.63 3.20
N LEU A 113 2.64 -6.49 2.56
CA LEU A 113 1.60 -5.63 2.02
C LEU A 113 0.95 -6.35 0.83
N VAL A 114 -0.39 -6.41 0.85
CA VAL A 114 -1.20 -7.07 -0.19
C VAL A 114 -2.04 -6.09 -0.98
N CYS A 115 -2.18 -4.85 -0.51
CA CYS A 115 -2.85 -3.78 -1.24
C CYS A 115 -2.30 -2.42 -0.80
N VAL A 116 -2.20 -1.48 -1.75
CA VAL A 116 -1.99 -0.06 -1.47
C VAL A 116 -2.79 0.78 -2.47
N GLU A 117 -3.38 1.87 -1.98
CA GLU A 117 -4.11 2.84 -2.80
C GLU A 117 -3.74 4.26 -2.36
N VAL A 118 -3.53 5.14 -3.33
CA VAL A 118 -3.26 6.56 -3.08
C VAL A 118 -4.58 7.31 -3.20
N LEU A 119 -5.06 7.86 -2.10
CA LEU A 119 -6.34 8.55 -2.02
C LEU A 119 -6.14 10.06 -1.92
N HIS A 120 -6.96 10.81 -2.64
CA HIS A 120 -7.04 12.26 -2.49
C HIS A 120 -8.35 12.63 -1.80
N VAL A 121 -8.27 13.07 -0.54
CA VAL A 121 -9.44 13.36 0.31
C VAL A 121 -9.22 14.70 1.00
N ALA A 122 -10.18 15.62 0.87
CA ALA A 122 -10.13 16.95 1.49
C ALA A 122 -8.80 17.69 1.22
N ASP A 123 -8.39 17.74 -0.05
CA ASP A 123 -7.16 18.36 -0.55
C ASP A 123 -5.85 17.78 0.03
N ARG A 124 -5.90 16.55 0.57
CA ARG A 124 -4.76 15.85 1.15
C ARG A 124 -4.60 14.46 0.54
N GLU A 125 -3.36 14.00 0.52
CA GLU A 125 -3.01 12.65 0.06
C GLU A 125 -2.92 11.70 1.26
N PHE A 126 -3.58 10.56 1.14
CA PHE A 126 -3.53 9.47 2.10
C PHE A 126 -3.17 8.18 1.40
N LEU A 127 -2.62 7.24 2.18
CA LEU A 127 -2.32 5.90 1.72
C LEU A 127 -3.22 4.92 2.44
N LEU A 128 -4.09 4.26 1.69
CA LEU A 128 -4.85 3.12 2.17
C LEU A 128 -4.02 1.87 1.94
N THR A 129 -3.93 1.01 2.95
CA THR A 129 -3.11 -0.20 2.91
C THR A 129 -3.88 -1.40 3.45
N ALA A 130 -3.58 -2.60 2.94
CA ALA A 130 -3.99 -3.86 3.55
C ALA A 130 -2.82 -4.84 3.58
N SER A 131 -2.77 -5.69 4.60
CA SER A 131 -1.66 -6.58 4.88
C SER A 131 -2.10 -8.02 5.17
N ALA A 132 -1.19 -8.97 4.92
CA ALA A 132 -1.35 -10.36 5.32
C ALA A 132 -1.33 -10.58 6.84
N ASP A 133 -1.10 -9.55 7.66
CA ASP A 133 -1.37 -9.57 9.11
C ASP A 133 -2.85 -9.42 9.47
N GLY A 134 -3.72 -9.24 8.47
CA GLY A 134 -5.16 -9.13 8.67
C GLY A 134 -5.62 -7.73 9.04
N SER A 135 -4.76 -6.72 8.94
CA SER A 135 -5.12 -5.34 9.16
C SER A 135 -5.26 -4.55 7.85
N ALA A 136 -6.07 -3.49 7.92
CA ALA A 136 -6.14 -2.45 6.90
C ALA A 136 -5.95 -1.10 7.61
N GLY A 137 -5.01 -0.30 7.13
CA GLY A 137 -4.57 0.94 7.77
C GLY A 137 -4.60 2.12 6.83
N LEU A 138 -4.84 3.31 7.38
CA LEU A 138 -4.79 4.59 6.69
C LEU A 138 -3.60 5.40 7.22
N TRP A 139 -2.82 5.98 6.31
CA TRP A 139 -1.61 6.72 6.62
C TRP A 139 -1.61 8.06 5.91
N THR A 140 -0.96 9.05 6.51
CA THR A 140 -0.60 10.28 5.78
C THR A 140 0.59 10.01 4.86
N ARG A 141 0.83 10.90 3.91
CA ARG A 141 2.05 10.85 3.06
C ARG A 141 3.34 10.89 3.88
N ASP A 142 3.35 11.57 5.03
CA ASP A 142 4.51 11.68 5.93
C ASP A 142 4.72 10.44 6.81
N GLY A 143 3.82 9.44 6.71
CA GLY A 143 3.89 8.19 7.45
C GLY A 143 3.25 8.23 8.83
N ASP A 144 2.53 9.30 9.18
CA ASP A 144 1.72 9.32 10.40
C ASP A 144 0.55 8.35 10.24
N HIS A 145 0.31 7.53 11.27
CA HIS A 145 -0.75 6.56 11.27
C HIS A 145 -2.07 7.24 11.64
N VAL A 146 -3.00 7.31 10.69
CA VAL A 146 -4.33 7.89 10.89
C VAL A 146 -5.20 6.92 11.70
N GLY A 147 -5.19 5.65 11.34
CA GLY A 147 -5.89 4.59 12.06
C GLY A 147 -6.07 3.32 11.24
N CYS A 148 -6.46 2.25 11.91
CA CYS A 148 -6.88 0.99 11.31
C CYS A 148 -8.40 0.93 11.15
N PHE A 149 -8.86 0.29 10.08
CA PHE A 149 -10.28 -0.01 9.91
C PHE A 149 -10.69 -1.14 10.85
N GLY A 150 -11.83 -0.98 11.53
CA GLY A 150 -12.35 -1.97 12.49
C GLY A 150 -11.72 -1.91 13.89
N GLN A 151 -10.92 -0.89 14.21
CA GLN A 151 -10.42 -0.68 15.56
C GLN A 151 -11.48 -0.07 16.50
N LEU A 152 -11.27 -0.16 17.82
CA LEU A 152 -12.19 0.37 18.82
C LEU A 152 -12.06 1.89 18.99
N GLU A 153 -10.84 2.40 18.92
CA GLU A 153 -10.53 3.82 19.05
C GLU A 153 -10.97 4.61 17.82
N THR A 154 -11.72 5.69 18.02
CA THR A 154 -12.16 6.55 16.92
C THR A 154 -11.01 7.41 16.39
N TRP A 155 -10.96 7.58 15.07
CA TRP A 155 -10.04 8.48 14.36
C TRP A 155 -10.78 9.35 13.35
N SER A 156 -10.19 10.46 12.93
CA SER A 156 -10.80 11.37 11.95
C SER A 156 -9.80 11.83 10.89
N ILE A 157 -10.11 11.59 9.61
CA ILE A 157 -9.31 12.01 8.44
C ILE A 157 -9.12 13.54 8.38
N THR A 158 -9.99 14.31 9.01
CA THR A 158 -9.91 15.78 9.04
C THR A 158 -9.35 16.32 10.36
N GLY A 159 -9.05 15.45 11.33
CA GLY A 159 -8.54 15.80 12.65
C GLY A 159 -7.12 15.30 12.88
N PRO A 160 -6.06 16.03 12.44
CA PRO A 160 -4.66 15.61 12.59
C PRO A 160 -4.22 15.31 14.03
N ALA A 161 -4.91 15.89 15.02
CA ALA A 161 -4.67 15.60 16.44
C ALA A 161 -4.98 14.15 16.83
N THR A 162 -5.75 13.42 16.01
CA THR A 162 -6.06 12.00 16.22
C THR A 162 -4.99 11.05 15.68
N TYR A 163 -4.00 11.57 14.94
CA TYR A 163 -3.00 10.74 14.28
C TYR A 163 -1.90 10.35 15.24
N HIS A 164 -1.42 9.12 15.09
CA HIS A 164 -0.25 8.65 15.80
C HIS A 164 0.98 9.04 15.01
N ARG A 165 1.68 10.07 15.52
CA ARG A 165 2.86 10.59 14.86
C ARG A 165 3.95 9.53 14.79
N ARG A 166 4.48 9.34 13.60
CA ARG A 166 5.67 8.51 13.41
C ARG A 166 6.85 9.18 14.09
N ARG A 167 7.58 8.44 14.91
CA ARG A 167 8.91 8.89 15.34
C ARG A 167 9.82 8.78 14.11
N HIS A 168 10.29 9.93 13.62
CA HIS A 168 11.35 9.94 12.63
C HIS A 168 12.57 9.27 13.30
N ASP A 169 12.99 8.13 12.78
CA ASP A 169 14.34 7.66 13.04
C ASP A 169 15.25 8.75 12.49
N LYS A 170 16.00 9.42 13.38
CA LYS A 170 16.98 10.41 12.96
C LYS A 170 17.88 9.73 11.94
N LEU A 171 17.83 10.17 10.69
CA LEU A 171 18.96 9.99 9.80
C LEU A 171 20.16 10.54 10.57
N ILE A 172 21.14 9.69 10.83
CA ILE A 172 22.34 10.02 11.60
C ILE A 172 22.91 11.31 11.01
N GLU A 173 22.82 12.41 11.75
CA GLU A 173 23.61 13.60 11.48
C GLU A 173 25.07 13.19 11.65
N ASP A 174 25.88 13.49 10.64
CA ASP A 174 27.32 13.22 10.62
C ASP A 174 27.96 13.72 11.93
N PRO A 175 28.67 12.87 12.70
CA PRO A 175 29.33 13.31 13.92
C PRO A 175 30.66 13.96 13.56
N ALA A 176 30.59 15.14 12.95
CA ALA A 176 31.71 16.05 12.86
C ALA A 176 31.22 17.43 13.29
N GLU A 177 31.76 17.88 14.43
CA GLU A 177 31.64 19.21 15.03
C GLU A 177 30.52 19.39 16.06
N MET A 178 30.79 18.98 17.31
CA MET A 178 30.49 19.85 18.44
C MET A 178 31.37 19.49 19.64
N ASP A 179 32.44 20.26 19.82
CA ASP A 179 33.30 20.17 20.99
C ASP A 179 32.83 21.14 22.09
N SER A 180 32.90 20.65 23.33
CA SER A 180 32.94 21.37 24.61
C SER A 180 31.84 22.40 24.98
N SER A 181 31.00 22.07 25.97
CA SER A 181 31.07 22.71 27.31
C SER A 181 29.91 22.31 28.27
N SER A 182 30.32 22.11 29.53
CA SER A 182 29.59 22.45 30.77
C SER A 182 28.42 21.60 31.28
N SER A 183 28.79 20.62 32.12
CA SER A 183 28.29 20.32 33.49
C SER A 183 26.82 20.50 33.91
N ASP A 184 26.32 19.42 34.52
CA ASP A 184 25.39 19.32 35.65
C ASP A 184 23.96 19.83 35.50
N PHE A 185 23.00 18.90 35.35
CA PHE A 185 21.83 18.86 36.23
C PHE A 185 21.44 17.43 36.59
N ARG A 186 21.32 17.23 37.91
CA ARG A 186 21.01 15.99 38.60
C ARG A 186 19.55 15.58 38.41
N ASN A 187 19.34 14.27 38.37
CA ASN A 187 18.20 13.49 38.88
C ASN A 187 16.78 14.03 38.67
N LEU A 188 16.05 13.40 37.75
CA LEU A 188 14.64 13.09 37.97
C LEU A 188 14.40 11.61 37.66
N LYS A 189 14.15 10.82 38.71
CA LYS A 189 13.59 9.47 38.58
C LYS A 189 12.16 9.61 38.10
N THR A 190 11.85 9.11 36.91
CA THR A 190 10.50 8.74 36.52
C THR A 190 10.52 7.36 35.88
N HIS A 191 9.49 6.58 36.20
CA HIS A 191 9.36 5.14 35.99
C HIS A 191 9.86 4.64 34.63
N HIS A 192 10.72 3.62 34.67
CA HIS A 192 11.10 2.83 33.51
C HIS A 192 9.91 1.97 33.10
N GLN A 193 9.05 2.52 32.24
CA GLN A 193 8.02 1.76 31.55
C GLN A 193 8.62 1.30 30.23
N GLN A 194 8.75 -0.01 30.08
CA GLN A 194 9.29 -0.68 28.89
C GLN A 194 8.59 -0.15 27.63
N PRO A 195 9.31 0.05 26.51
CA PRO A 195 8.66 0.40 25.26
C PRO A 195 7.83 -0.81 24.82
N MET A 196 6.50 -0.67 24.91
CA MET A 196 5.57 -1.61 24.30
C MET A 196 5.84 -1.58 22.80
N GLY A 197 6.29 -2.73 22.27
CA GLY A 197 6.40 -2.95 20.83
C GLY A 197 5.08 -2.61 20.15
N VAL A 198 5.18 -2.19 18.89
CA VAL A 198 4.07 -1.90 18.00
C VAL A 198 3.08 -3.06 18.09
N ASN A 199 2.01 -2.90 18.87
CA ASN A 199 1.01 -3.94 19.01
C ASN A 199 0.37 -4.12 17.64
N SER A 200 0.49 -5.31 17.08
CA SER A 200 -0.17 -5.71 15.84
C SER A 200 -1.67 -5.54 16.01
N PHE A 201 -2.23 -4.47 15.43
CA PHE A 201 -3.67 -4.20 15.45
C PHE A 201 -4.34 -5.05 14.37
N ILE A 202 -4.67 -6.30 14.73
CA ILE A 202 -5.49 -7.17 13.89
C ILE A 202 -6.88 -6.54 13.78
N CYS A 203 -7.37 -6.31 12.56
CA CYS A 203 -8.78 -5.94 12.35
C CYS A 203 -9.63 -7.03 13.03
N LEU A 204 -10.59 -6.63 13.87
CA LEU A 204 -11.45 -7.57 14.60
C LEU A 204 -11.94 -8.66 13.64
N GLN A 205 -11.40 -9.87 13.78
CA GLN A 205 -11.88 -10.99 12.97
C GLN A 205 -13.37 -11.15 13.28
N PRO A 206 -14.24 -11.29 12.27
CA PRO A 206 -15.60 -11.72 12.54
C PRO A 206 -15.52 -13.03 13.35
N PRO A 207 -16.38 -13.20 14.38
CA PRO A 207 -16.32 -14.39 15.20
C PRO A 207 -16.38 -15.62 14.31
N ARG A 208 -15.41 -16.53 14.46
CA ARG A 208 -15.43 -17.81 13.75
C ARG A 208 -16.79 -18.46 14.04
N PRO A 209 -17.55 -18.89 13.03
CA PRO A 209 -18.74 -19.70 13.30
C PRO A 209 -18.27 -20.91 14.11
N HIS A 210 -18.76 -21.03 15.34
CA HIS A 210 -18.57 -22.23 16.11
C HIS A 210 -19.13 -23.39 15.28
N PRO A 211 -18.47 -24.57 15.22
CA PRO A 211 -19.13 -25.75 14.73
C PRO A 211 -20.17 -26.13 15.80
N SER A 212 -21.37 -25.53 15.71
CA SER A 212 -22.54 -26.12 16.34
C SER A 212 -22.83 -27.40 15.56
N SER A 213 -22.86 -28.49 16.31
CA SER A 213 -23.18 -29.84 15.88
C SER A 213 -24.21 -29.87 14.76
N ALA A 214 -23.97 -30.75 13.79
CA ALA A 214 -25.04 -31.30 12.98
C ALA A 214 -26.18 -31.75 13.89
N GLU A 215 -27.41 -31.52 13.42
CA GLU A 215 -28.73 -31.92 13.97
C GLU A 215 -29.53 -30.80 14.69
N ASP A 216 -30.73 -30.59 14.13
CA ASP A 216 -31.89 -29.76 14.52
C ASP A 216 -31.79 -28.21 14.46
N MET A 217 -32.66 -27.47 13.75
CA MET A 217 -34.07 -27.72 13.41
C MET A 217 -34.43 -27.28 11.98
N SER A 218 -35.05 -28.22 11.27
CA SER A 218 -36.11 -27.97 10.29
C SER A 218 -37.32 -27.27 10.92
N LEU A 219 -38.13 -26.64 10.06
CA LEU A 219 -39.49 -26.07 10.22
C LEU A 219 -39.46 -24.54 10.06
N CYS A 220 -39.66 -24.03 8.85
CA CYS A 220 -40.97 -23.63 8.28
C CYS A 220 -40.68 -23.25 6.81
N LEU A 221 -41.38 -23.64 5.73
CA LEU A 221 -42.73 -24.13 5.47
C LEU A 221 -42.71 -24.90 4.13
N ASN A 222 -43.44 -26.00 4.07
CA ASN A 222 -44.03 -26.49 2.81
C ASN A 222 -45.53 -26.15 2.87
N HIS A 223 -46.07 -25.51 1.83
CA HIS A 223 -47.44 -25.75 1.41
C HIS A 223 -47.52 -25.69 -0.12
N GLU A 224 -47.69 -26.90 -0.65
CA GLU A 224 -48.25 -27.39 -1.93
C GLU A 224 -48.62 -26.40 -3.06
N ASP A 225 -48.03 -26.68 -4.22
CA ASP A 225 -48.64 -26.94 -5.53
C ASP A 225 -50.03 -26.37 -5.88
N LEU A 226 -50.08 -25.71 -7.05
CA LEU A 226 -51.23 -25.77 -7.96
C LEU A 226 -50.77 -25.50 -9.42
N ASN A 227 -50.77 -26.58 -10.21
CA ASN A 227 -51.01 -26.69 -11.67
C ASN A 227 -50.36 -25.68 -12.63
N GLY A 228 -49.54 -26.07 -13.61
CA GLY A 228 -49.74 -27.20 -14.52
C GLY A 228 -50.64 -26.81 -15.72
N SER A 229 -50.08 -26.25 -16.79
CA SER A 229 -50.59 -26.51 -18.15
C SER A 229 -49.58 -26.17 -19.25
N LYS A 230 -49.04 -27.22 -19.88
CA LYS A 230 -48.49 -27.17 -21.24
C LYS A 230 -49.63 -27.37 -22.24
N ARG A 231 -49.75 -26.50 -23.25
CA ARG A 231 -50.32 -26.80 -24.59
C ARG A 231 -49.52 -25.98 -25.62
N LYS A 232 -48.60 -26.60 -26.37
CA LYS A 232 -48.71 -27.26 -27.70
C LYS A 232 -48.86 -26.26 -28.88
N LEU A 233 -47.77 -26.17 -29.66
CA LEU A 233 -47.65 -26.10 -31.13
C LEU A 233 -48.45 -25.04 -31.92
N THR A 234 -47.75 -24.24 -32.73
CA THR A 234 -47.83 -24.26 -34.22
C THR A 234 -46.75 -23.37 -34.85
N GLU A 235 -46.04 -23.94 -35.83
CA GLU A 235 -45.36 -23.21 -36.91
C GLU A 235 -46.37 -22.36 -37.69
N SER A 236 -45.95 -21.18 -38.20
CA SER A 236 -46.06 -20.90 -39.64
C SER A 236 -45.31 -19.62 -40.05
N LYS A 237 -44.53 -19.75 -41.13
CA LYS A 237 -44.05 -18.75 -42.08
C LYS A 237 -44.78 -17.39 -42.08
N LYS A 238 -44.02 -16.30 -42.06
CA LYS A 238 -43.72 -15.47 -43.25
C LYS A 238 -42.56 -14.52 -42.98
#